data_AF-A0A6I8N034-F1
#
_entry.id   AF-A0A6I8N034-F1
#
_cell.length_a   1.000
_cell.length_b   1.000
_cell.length_c   1.000
_cell.angle_alpha   90.00
_cell.angle_beta   90.00
_cell.angle_gamma   90.00
#
_symmetry.space_group_name_H-M   'P 1'
#
loop_
_entity.id
_entity.type
_entity.pdbx_description
1 polymer ?
#
loop_
_entity_poly.entity_id
_entity_poly.type
_entity_poly.pdbx_seq_one_letter_code
_entity_poly.pdbx_strand_id
1 'polypeptide(L)'
;MDNFILYEEIGRGSKTTVYKGRRKGTIDFVAILCSDKSKRAELTNWVRLTHEIKHKNIVTFHEWYETSNHLWMILELCTVTDKGNHSIK
;
A
#
# COMPACT_ATOMS: atom_id res chain seq x y z
N MET A 1 10.56 2.39 6.47
CA MET A 1 10.48 1.73 5.14
C MET A 1 11.58 0.71 4.89
N ASP A 2 12.63 0.64 5.73
CA ASP A 2 13.78 -0.24 5.48
C ASP A 2 13.47 -1.74 5.54
N ASN A 3 12.30 -2.12 6.07
CA ASN A 3 11.85 -3.50 6.17
C ASN A 3 11.18 -4.03 4.90
N PHE A 4 11.07 -3.23 3.83
CA PHE A 4 10.37 -3.62 2.61
C PHE A 4 11.29 -3.55 1.39
N ILE A 5 11.04 -4.44 0.43
CA ILE A 5 11.62 -4.41 -0.91
C ILE A 5 10.51 -3.96 -1.86
N LEU A 6 10.72 -2.87 -2.57
CA LEU A 6 9.82 -2.41 -3.62
C LEU A 6 10.13 -3.15 -4.93
N TYR A 7 9.07 -3.51 -5.64
CA TYR A 7 9.13 -4.11 -6.98
C TYR A 7 8.46 -3.17 -8.00
N GLU A 8 7.73 -3.73 -8.96
CA GLU A 8 7.06 -2.98 -10.01
C GLU A 8 5.94 -2.07 -9.47
N GLU A 9 5.71 -0.99 -10.21
CA GLU A 9 4.50 -0.19 -10.08
C GLU A 9 3.30 -0.99 -10.60
N ILE A 10 2.24 -1.04 -9.80
CA ILE A 10 1.02 -1.79 -10.09
C ILE A 10 -0.22 -0.88 -10.20
N GLY A 11 -0.08 0.41 -9.93
CA GLY A 11 -1.14 1.39 -10.11
C GLY A 11 -0.66 2.83 -9.91
N ARG A 12 -1.29 3.78 -10.59
CA ARG A 12 -0.95 5.20 -10.51
C ARG A 12 -2.21 6.07 -10.48
N GLY A 13 -2.24 7.00 -9.53
CA GLY A 13 -3.19 8.10 -9.44
C GLY A 13 -2.52 9.45 -9.63
N SER A 14 -3.25 10.54 -9.42
CA SER A 14 -2.76 11.91 -9.68
C SER A 14 -1.54 12.31 -8.83
N LYS A 15 -1.50 11.88 -7.55
CA LYS A 15 -0.39 12.17 -6.60
C LYS A 15 0.01 10.94 -5.79
N THR A 16 -0.36 9.78 -6.29
CA THR A 16 -0.20 8.50 -5.61
C THR A 16 0.30 7.47 -6.60
N THR A 17 1.20 6.62 -6.14
CA THR A 17 1.70 5.48 -6.90
C THR A 17 1.67 4.25 -5.98
N VAL A 18 1.18 3.13 -6.49
CA VAL A 18 1.13 1.86 -5.76
C VAL A 18 2.17 0.92 -6.35
N TYR A 19 3.02 0.38 -5.50
CA TYR A 19 4.03 -0.61 -5.85
C TYR A 19 3.67 -1.95 -5.26
N LYS A 20 4.05 -3.03 -5.94
CA LYS A 20 4.15 -4.33 -5.30
C LYS A 20 5.36 -4.31 -4.38
N GLY A 21 5.21 -4.85 -3.18
CA GLY A 21 6.28 -4.94 -2.20
C GLY A 21 6.38 -6.31 -1.57
N ARG A 22 7.51 -6.60 -0.93
CA ARG A 22 7.68 -7.78 -0.06
C ARG A 22 8.33 -7.37 1.24
N ARG A 23 7.88 -7.97 2.34
CA ARG A 23 8.53 -7.78 3.65
C ARG A 23 9.86 -8.54 3.67
N LYS A 24 10.95 -7.86 4.07
CA LYS A 24 12.28 -8.47 4.17
C LYS A 24 12.24 -9.61 5.18
N GLY A 25 12.90 -10.72 4.83
CA GLY A 25 12.92 -11.92 5.66
C GLY A 25 11.65 -12.79 5.58
N THR A 26 10.64 -12.41 4.78
CA THR A 26 9.44 -13.23 4.57
C THR A 26 9.11 -13.40 3.09
N ILE A 27 8.09 -14.22 2.81
CA ILE A 27 7.50 -14.38 1.47
C ILE A 27 6.20 -13.58 1.32
N ASP A 28 5.89 -12.73 2.29
CA ASP A 28 4.63 -11.98 2.32
C ASP A 28 4.71 -10.76 1.41
N PHE A 29 3.82 -10.73 0.43
CA PHE A 29 3.67 -9.61 -0.49
C PHE A 29 2.65 -8.60 0.03
N VAL A 30 2.91 -7.33 -0.25
CA VAL A 30 2.10 -6.19 0.19
C VAL A 30 1.94 -5.19 -0.96
N ALA A 31 0.89 -4.36 -0.89
CA ALA A 31 0.76 -3.17 -1.71
C ALA A 31 1.36 -1.98 -0.94
N ILE A 32 2.25 -1.23 -1.60
CA ILE A 32 2.96 -0.10 -1.01
C ILE A 32 2.51 1.16 -1.74
N LEU A 33 1.66 1.95 -1.09
CA LEU A 33 1.21 3.23 -1.61
C LEU A 33 2.20 4.32 -1.23
N CYS A 34 2.79 4.97 -2.23
CA CYS A 34 3.59 6.18 -2.11
C CYS A 34 2.73 7.39 -2.48
N SER A 35 2.72 8.42 -1.64
CA SER A 35 1.93 9.63 -1.86
C SER A 35 2.74 10.88 -1.56
N ASP A 36 2.40 11.95 -2.27
CA ASP A 36 2.84 13.31 -1.94
C ASP A 36 2.32 13.73 -0.55
N LYS A 37 3.10 14.55 0.17
CA LYS A 37 2.73 15.05 1.51
C LYS A 37 1.48 15.94 1.51
N SER A 38 1.13 16.55 0.39
CA SER A 38 -0.12 17.32 0.24
C SER A 38 -1.38 16.48 0.47
N LYS A 39 -1.29 15.14 0.41
CA LYS A 39 -2.38 14.22 0.71
C LYS A 39 -2.47 13.80 2.19
N ARG A 40 -1.65 14.37 3.09
CA ARG A 40 -1.57 13.95 4.50
C ARG A 40 -2.94 13.87 5.18
N ALA A 41 -3.75 14.92 5.09
CA ALA A 41 -5.06 14.96 5.77
C ALA A 41 -5.98 13.82 5.32
N GLU A 42 -5.97 13.51 4.02
CA GLU A 42 -6.74 12.40 3.43
C GLU A 42 -6.25 11.06 3.96
N LEU A 43 -4.93 10.81 3.93
CA LEU A 43 -4.35 9.55 4.40
C LEU A 43 -4.52 9.36 5.91
N THR A 44 -4.33 10.39 6.72
CA THR A 44 -4.54 10.32 8.17
C THR A 44 -5.99 9.99 8.51
N ASN A 45 -6.96 10.56 7.80
CA ASN A 45 -8.36 10.21 7.98
C ASN A 45 -8.62 8.75 7.56
N TRP A 46 -7.99 8.29 6.48
CA TRP A 46 -8.11 6.91 6.02
C TRP A 46 -7.60 5.92 7.07
N VAL A 47 -6.38 6.13 7.58
CA VAL A 47 -5.79 5.31 8.67
C VAL A 47 -6.68 5.32 9.91
N ARG A 48 -7.18 6.50 10.32
CA ARG A 48 -8.09 6.61 11.48
C ARG A 48 -9.33 5.73 11.31
N LEU A 49 -9.89 5.66 10.10
CA LEU A 49 -11.08 4.86 9.82
C LEU A 49 -10.79 3.37 9.67
N THR A 50 -9.63 2.98 9.14
CA THR A 50 -9.37 1.59 8.74
C THR A 50 -8.50 0.80 9.71
N HIS A 51 -7.75 1.43 10.61
CA HIS A 51 -6.74 0.73 11.43
C HIS A 51 -7.28 -0.38 12.35
N GLU A 52 -8.54 -0.30 12.80
CA GLU A 52 -9.19 -1.32 13.64
C GLU A 52 -10.06 -2.29 12.83
N ILE A 53 -10.29 -2.01 11.55
CA ILE A 53 -11.19 -2.81 10.72
C ILE A 53 -10.44 -4.03 10.20
N LYS A 54 -10.88 -5.22 10.62
CA LYS A 54 -10.39 -6.51 10.10
C LYS A 54 -11.56 -7.29 9.52
N HIS A 55 -11.71 -7.23 8.20
CA HIS A 55 -12.79 -7.91 7.51
C HIS A 55 -12.35 -8.37 6.13
N LYS A 56 -12.75 -9.59 5.72
CA LYS A 56 -12.32 -10.23 4.47
C LYS A 56 -12.61 -9.46 3.17
N ASN A 57 -13.52 -8.48 3.22
CA ASN A 57 -13.91 -7.66 2.06
C ASN A 57 -13.40 -6.21 2.17
N ILE A 58 -12.55 -5.91 3.16
CA ILE A 58 -11.97 -4.59 3.38
C ILE A 58 -10.46 -4.75 3.38
N VAL A 59 -9.77 -3.91 2.63
CA VAL A 59 -8.31 -3.99 2.49
C VAL A 59 -7.63 -3.85 3.85
N THR A 60 -6.76 -4.82 4.10
CA THR A 60 -5.70 -4.83 5.12
C THR A 60 -4.91 -3.53 5.33
N PHE A 61 -5.12 -2.68 6.33
CA PHE A 61 -4.09 -1.70 6.72
C PHE A 61 -3.06 -2.35 7.65
N HIS A 62 -1.76 -2.25 7.32
CA HIS A 62 -0.69 -2.79 8.17
C HIS A 62 0.04 -1.71 8.95
N GLU A 63 0.65 -0.76 8.24
CA GLU A 63 1.50 0.26 8.83
C GLU A 63 1.72 1.41 7.84
N TRP A 64 2.17 2.56 8.33
CA TRP A 64 2.51 3.71 7.50
C TRP A 64 3.84 4.34 7.94
N TYR A 65 4.50 5.00 7.01
CA TYR A 65 5.76 5.68 7.24
C TYR A 65 5.73 7.07 6.61
N GLU A 66 6.46 7.98 7.21
CA GLU A 66 6.80 9.25 6.58
C GLU A 66 8.31 9.30 6.31
N THR A 67 8.65 9.74 5.10
CA THR A 67 10.02 10.09 4.69
C THR A 67 10.11 11.59 4.43
N SER A 68 11.29 12.11 4.07
CA SER A 68 11.47 13.53 3.78
C SER A 68 10.49 14.06 2.73
N ASN A 69 10.19 13.28 1.69
CA ASN A 69 9.41 13.73 0.53
C ASN A 69 8.06 13.03 0.37
N HIS A 70 7.87 11.84 0.94
CA HIS A 70 6.69 11.02 0.67
C HIS A 70 6.08 10.42 1.94
N LEU A 71 4.77 10.21 1.87
CA LEU A 71 4.01 9.37 2.78
C LEU A 71 3.87 7.98 2.17
N TRP A 72 4.09 6.95 2.97
CA TRP A 72 4.05 5.57 2.55
C TRP A 72 3.03 4.80 3.37
N MET A 73 2.14 4.05 2.73
CA MET A 73 1.22 3.13 3.40
C MET A 73 1.48 1.71 2.94
N ILE A 74 1.49 0.78 3.89
CA ILE A 74 1.63 -0.65 3.65
C ILE A 74 0.25 -1.28 3.83
N LEU A 75 -0.22 -1.91 2.75
CA LEU A 75 -1.55 -2.47 2.64
C LEU A 75 -1.47 -3.93 2.20
N GLU A 76 -2.55 -4.68 2.42
CA GLU A 76 -2.75 -5.98 1.81
C GLU A 76 -2.67 -5.89 0.29
N LEU A 77 -1.95 -6.83 -0.33
CA LEU A 77 -1.89 -6.93 -1.78
C LEU A 77 -3.09 -7.71 -2.32
N CYS A 78 -4.06 -7.02 -2.92
CA CYS A 78 -5.16 -7.64 -3.62
C CYS A 78 -4.73 -8.02 -5.05
N THR A 79 -4.25 -9.24 -5.25
CA THR A 79 -4.01 -9.79 -6.59
C THR A 79 -5.17 -10.66 -7.03
N VAL A 80 -5.59 -10.50 -8.28
CA VAL A 80 -6.43 -11.51 -8.91
C VAL A 80 -5.51 -12.69 -9.19
N THR A 81 -5.78 -13.85 -8.60
CA THR A 81 -5.12 -15.12 -8.97
C THR A 81 -5.66 -15.62 -10.31
N ASP A 82 -5.69 -14.76 -11.32
CA ASP A 82 -5.91 -15.16 -12.70
C ASP A 82 -4.56 -15.15 -13.40
N LYS A 83 -4.16 -16.32 -13.88
CA LYS A 83 -3.03 -16.48 -14.79
C LYS A 83 -3.27 -15.58 -16.01
N GLY A 84 -2.77 -14.34 -16.01
CA GLY A 84 -2.61 -13.58 -17.25
C GLY A 84 -3.03 -12.12 -17.29
N ASN A 85 -3.47 -11.45 -16.22
CA ASN A 85 -3.57 -9.99 -16.28
C ASN A 85 -3.52 -9.31 -14.92
N HIS A 86 -2.53 -8.42 -14.76
CA HIS A 86 -2.38 -7.58 -13.58
C HIS A 86 -3.31 -6.38 -13.71
N SER A 87 -4.48 -6.47 -13.09
CA SER A 87 -5.31 -5.30 -12.83
C SER A 87 -5.87 -5.42 -11.43
N ILE A 88 -5.48 -4.48 -10.58
CA ILE A 88 -5.94 -4.35 -9.20
C ILE A 88 -7.26 -3.59 -9.26
N LYS A 89 -8.28 -4.09 -8.54
CA LYS A 89 -9.58 -3.43 -8.42
C LYS A 89 -9.48 -2.06 -7.78
#